data_AF-A0A392PUM0-F1
#
_entry.id   AF-A0A392PUM0-F1
#
_cell.length_a   1.000
_cell.length_b   1.000
_cell.length_c   1.000
_cell.angle_alpha   90.00
_cell.angle_beta   90.00
_cell.angle_gamma   90.00
#
_symmetry.space_group_name_H-M   'P 1'
#
loop_
_entity.id
_entity.type
_entity.pdbx_description
1 polymer ?
#
loop_
_entity_poly.entity_id
_entity_poly.type
_entity_poly.pdbx_seq_one_letter_code
_entity_poly.pdbx_strand_id
1 'polypeptide(L)'
;DFEILRRIAGCQEYLTQENFEKLWCWLYPVACVISRDWVNPIWNSISPKWIEGFITKEEAEASLQGPTGFQEPGTFILRFPTSRSWPHPDAGSLIVTYVG
;
A
#
# COMPACT_ATOMS: atom_id res chain seq x y z
N ASP A 1 8.91 -1.88 -0.74
CA ASP A 1 8.30 -2.25 0.57
C ASP A 1 9.19 -2.02 1.78
N PHE A 2 10.41 -2.57 1.88
CA PHE A 2 11.21 -2.46 3.11
C PHE A 2 11.48 -1.02 3.59
N GLU A 3 11.85 -0.11 2.68
CA GLU A 3 12.05 1.30 3.02
C GLU A 3 10.76 1.98 3.52
N ILE A 4 9.61 1.55 3.00
CA ILE A 4 8.31 2.08 3.40
C ILE A 4 7.94 1.58 4.79
N LEU A 5 8.16 0.30 5.07
CA LEU A 5 8.00 -0.23 6.43
C LEU A 5 8.93 0.46 7.43
N ARG A 6 10.18 0.76 7.03
CA ARG A 6 11.13 1.54 7.84
C ARG A 6 10.64 2.97 8.10
N ARG A 7 10.07 3.63 7.08
CA ARG A 7 9.43 4.96 7.23
C ARG A 7 8.22 4.91 8.18
N ILE A 8 7.36 3.91 8.05
CA ILE A 8 6.17 3.72 8.90
C ILE A 8 6.59 3.45 10.36
N ALA A 9 7.60 2.60 10.55
CA ALA A 9 8.16 2.31 11.87
C ALA A 9 8.89 3.52 12.50
N GLY A 10 9.23 4.54 11.70
CA GLY A 10 10.02 5.69 12.14
C GLY A 10 11.46 5.32 12.54
N CYS A 11 11.99 4.21 12.02
CA CYS A 11 13.26 3.66 12.45
C CYS A 11 14.38 3.87 11.43
N GLN A 12 15.62 3.91 11.91
CA GLN A 12 16.81 3.85 11.08
C GLN A 12 17.26 2.38 11.01
N GLU A 13 18.47 2.05 11.46
CA GLU A 13 19.02 0.69 11.39
C GLU A 13 18.48 -0.24 12.47
N TYR A 14 18.09 0.29 13.63
CA TYR A 14 17.62 -0.50 14.77
C TYR A 14 16.14 -0.25 15.05
N LEU A 15 15.43 -1.33 15.39
CA LEU A 15 14.02 -1.32 15.73
C LEU A 15 13.87 -1.38 17.26
N THR A 16 13.28 -0.33 17.85
CA THR A 16 12.84 -0.36 19.25
C THR A 16 11.47 -1.04 19.35
N GLN A 17 11.05 -1.40 20.56
CA GLN A 17 9.69 -1.89 20.78
C GLN A 17 8.63 -0.87 20.30
N GLU A 18 8.81 0.41 20.61
CA GLU A 18 7.89 1.46 20.18
C GLU A 18 7.80 1.57 18.64
N ASN A 19 8.93 1.43 17.95
CA ASN A 19 8.96 1.43 16.48
C ASN A 19 8.23 0.20 15.91
N PHE A 20 8.40 -0.96 16.55
CA PHE A 20 7.67 -2.17 16.18
C PHE A 20 6.16 -2.00 16.39
N GLU A 21 5.73 -1.44 17.51
CA GLU A 21 4.31 -1.20 17.79
C GLU A 21 3.68 -0.25 16.75
N LYS A 22 4.37 0.83 16.37
CA LYS A 22 3.95 1.74 15.28
C LYS A 22 3.80 1.01 13.95
N LEU A 23 4.79 0.20 13.59
CA LEU A 23 4.76 -0.62 12.38
C LEU A 23 3.60 -1.62 12.43
N TRP A 24 3.40 -2.27 13.57
CA TRP A 24 2.39 -3.31 13.75
C TRP A 24 0.97 -2.76 13.66
N CYS A 25 0.72 -1.57 14.22
CA CYS A 25 -0.55 -0.85 14.07
C CYS A 25 -0.93 -0.57 12.61
N TRP A 26 0.04 -0.54 11.70
CA TRP A 26 -0.21 -0.44 10.26
C TRP A 26 -0.27 -1.81 9.57
N LEU A 27 0.72 -2.68 9.85
CA LEU A 27 0.92 -3.94 9.15
C LEU A 27 -0.18 -4.96 9.45
N TYR A 28 -0.62 -5.06 10.71
CA TYR A 28 -1.59 -6.08 11.11
C TYR A 28 -2.94 -5.93 10.38
N PRO A 29 -3.59 -4.74 10.34
CA PRO A 29 -4.80 -4.56 9.56
C PRO A 29 -4.63 -4.89 8.07
N VAL A 30 -3.50 -4.49 7.47
CA VAL A 30 -3.17 -4.80 6.06
C VAL A 30 -3.07 -6.32 5.84
N ALA A 31 -2.35 -7.02 6.71
CA ALA A 31 -2.22 -8.47 6.66
C ALA A 31 -3.59 -9.14 6.78
N CYS A 32 -4.46 -8.70 7.70
CA CYS A 32 -5.81 -9.21 7.82
C CYS A 32 -6.65 -9.05 6.54
N VAL A 33 -6.45 -7.96 5.78
CA VAL A 33 -7.14 -7.76 4.49
C VAL A 33 -6.57 -8.67 3.42
N ILE A 34 -5.24 -8.79 3.31
CA ILE A 34 -4.58 -9.68 2.34
C ILE A 34 -4.93 -11.16 2.60
N SER A 35 -5.16 -11.56 3.84
CA SER A 35 -5.57 -12.91 4.21
C SER A 35 -7.00 -13.28 3.80
N ARG A 36 -7.81 -12.34 3.29
CA ARG A 36 -9.18 -12.64 2.82
C ARG A 36 -9.16 -13.40 1.49
N ASP A 37 -10.01 -14.42 1.38
CA ASP A 37 -10.06 -15.33 0.22
C ASP A 37 -10.17 -14.65 -1.14
N TRP A 38 -10.85 -13.51 -1.22
CA TRP A 38 -11.04 -12.76 -2.46
C TRP A 38 -9.95 -11.71 -2.73
N VAL A 39 -9.19 -11.29 -1.71
CA VAL A 39 -8.08 -10.34 -1.86
C VAL A 39 -6.78 -11.06 -2.14
N ASN A 40 -6.55 -12.20 -1.48
CA ASN A 40 -5.32 -12.96 -1.58
C ASN A 40 -4.92 -13.31 -3.03
N PRO A 41 -5.84 -13.78 -3.91
CA PRO A 41 -5.51 -14.06 -5.30
C PRO A 41 -5.13 -12.81 -6.09
N ILE A 42 -5.79 -11.69 -5.80
CA ILE A 42 -5.55 -10.39 -6.46
C ILE A 42 -4.17 -9.84 -6.04
N TRP A 43 -3.82 -9.96 -4.76
CA TRP A 43 -2.50 -9.61 -4.22
C TRP A 43 -1.37 -10.44 -4.84
N ASN A 44 -1.59 -11.74 -5.01
CA ASN A 44 -0.59 -12.67 -5.55
C ASN A 44 -0.52 -12.67 -7.10
N SER A 45 -1.36 -11.90 -7.78
CA SER A 45 -1.36 -11.82 -9.25
C SER A 45 -0.14 -11.05 -9.75
N ILE A 46 0.71 -11.71 -10.54
CA ILE A 46 1.92 -11.12 -11.14
C ILE A 46 1.61 -10.44 -12.48
N SER A 47 0.65 -10.98 -13.24
CA SER A 47 0.24 -10.43 -14.53
C SER A 47 -1.22 -10.75 -14.82
N PRO A 48 -2.11 -9.73 -14.90
CA PRO A 48 -1.83 -8.32 -14.59
C PRO A 48 -1.58 -8.11 -13.08
N LYS A 49 -0.70 -7.15 -12.74
CA LYS A 49 -0.47 -6.74 -11.35
C LYS A 49 -1.61 -5.79 -10.95
N TRP A 50 -2.45 -6.22 -10.01
CA TRP A 50 -3.64 -5.46 -9.60
C TRP A 50 -3.40 -4.58 -8.38
N ILE A 51 -2.65 -5.10 -7.40
CA ILE A 51 -2.29 -4.37 -6.18
C ILE A 51 -0.79 -4.08 -6.27
N GLU A 52 -0.43 -2.81 -6.33
CA GLU A 52 0.97 -2.39 -6.43
C GLU A 52 1.75 -2.67 -5.15
N GLY A 53 1.04 -2.75 -4.03
CA GLY A 53 1.59 -3.10 -2.73
C GLY A 53 1.53 -1.92 -1.77
N PHE A 54 2.66 -1.69 -1.11
CA PHE A 54 2.83 -0.60 -0.15
C PHE A 54 3.50 0.54 -0.88
N ILE A 55 2.72 1.49 -1.38
CA ILE A 55 3.23 2.67 -2.09
C ILE A 55 2.52 3.94 -1.63
N THR A 56 3.23 5.07 -1.73
CA THR A 56 2.65 6.38 -1.42
C THR A 56 1.61 6.80 -2.46
N LYS A 57 0.92 7.91 -2.19
CA LYS A 57 -0.02 8.47 -3.16
C LYS A 57 0.73 8.96 -4.41
N GLU A 58 1.87 9.59 -4.21
CA GLU A 58 2.69 10.19 -5.24
C GLU A 58 3.33 9.11 -6.13
N GLU A 59 3.79 8.01 -5.53
CA GLU A 59 4.28 6.84 -6.27
C GLU A 59 3.16 6.22 -7.13
N ALA A 60 1.94 6.15 -6.59
CA ALA A 60 0.77 5.66 -7.33
C ALA A 60 0.43 6.57 -8.52
N GLU A 61 0.36 7.88 -8.30
CA GLU A 61 0.10 8.87 -9.35
C GLU A 61 1.20 8.84 -10.42
N ALA A 62 2.47 8.72 -10.04
CA ALA A 62 3.59 8.60 -10.97
C ALA A 62 3.52 7.31 -11.81
N SER A 63 3.09 6.19 -11.24
CA SER A 63 2.93 4.93 -12.00
C SER A 63 1.85 4.99 -13.08
N LEU A 64 0.87 5.89 -12.91
CA LEU A 64 -0.18 6.17 -13.89
C LEU A 64 0.24 7.21 -14.94
N GLN A 65 1.44 7.78 -14.83
CA GLN A 65 2.04 8.59 -15.89
C GLN A 65 2.76 7.67 -16.88
N GLY A 66 2.27 7.65 -18.12
CA GLY A 66 2.93 7.03 -19.26
C GLY A 66 3.98 7.93 -19.93
N PRO A 67 4.68 7.41 -20.96
CA PRO A 67 5.78 8.13 -21.64
C PRO A 67 5.38 9.47 -22.27
N THR A 68 4.08 9.66 -22.53
CA THR A 68 3.52 10.83 -23.22
C THR A 68 2.53 11.63 -22.37
N GLY A 69 2.38 11.32 -21.07
CA GLY A 69 1.36 11.94 -20.21
C GLY A 69 0.70 10.92 -19.29
N PHE A 70 -0.61 11.01 -19.05
CA PHE A 70 -1.33 9.97 -18.31
C PHE A 70 -1.57 8.73 -19.17
N GLN A 71 -1.70 7.57 -18.52
CA GLN A 71 -2.22 6.33 -19.11
C GLN A 71 -3.64 6.54 -19.66
N GLU A 72 -4.18 5.53 -20.36
CA GLU A 72 -5.55 5.62 -20.89
C GLU A 72 -6.58 5.80 -19.76
N PRO A 73 -7.64 6.63 -19.96
CA PRO A 73 -8.73 6.76 -18.99
C PRO A 73 -9.32 5.41 -18.59
N GLY A 74 -9.56 5.21 -17.30
CA GLY A 74 -9.99 3.94 -16.74
C GLY A 74 -8.83 3.03 -16.30
N THR A 75 -7.57 3.39 -16.56
CA THR A 75 -6.42 2.75 -15.94
C THR A 75 -6.41 3.05 -14.45
N PHE A 76 -6.25 2.02 -13.62
CA PHE A 76 -6.24 2.16 -12.17
C PHE A 76 -5.21 1.22 -11.54
N ILE A 77 -4.85 1.57 -10.31
CA ILE A 77 -4.05 0.71 -9.43
C ILE A 77 -4.65 0.69 -8.04
N LEU A 78 -4.48 -0.44 -7.36
CA LEU A 78 -4.87 -0.62 -5.97
C LEU A 78 -3.64 -0.55 -5.06
N ARG A 79 -3.78 0.03 -3.88
CA ARG A 79 -2.69 0.15 -2.89
C ARG A 79 -3.19 0.19 -1.45
N PHE A 80 -2.31 -0.08 -0.50
CA PHE A 80 -2.54 0.17 0.92
C PHE A 80 -1.96 1.54 1.32
N PRO A 81 -2.75 2.44 1.92
CA PRO A 81 -2.27 3.77 2.29
C PRO A 81 -1.32 3.71 3.49
N THR A 82 -0.12 4.27 3.34
CA THR A 82 0.91 4.31 4.40
C THR A 82 0.58 5.28 5.54
N SER A 83 -0.39 6.18 5.36
CA SER A 83 -0.78 7.20 6.33
C SER A 83 -1.90 6.80 7.30
N ARG A 84 -2.41 5.55 7.20
CA ARG A 84 -3.57 5.09 7.97
C ARG A 84 -3.21 3.87 8.80
N SER A 85 -2.94 4.10 10.09
CA SER A 85 -2.64 3.05 11.07
C SER A 85 -3.75 2.95 12.10
N TRP A 86 -3.92 1.80 12.73
CA TRP A 86 -4.82 1.66 13.88
C TRP A 86 -4.51 2.74 14.93
N PRO A 87 -5.52 3.40 15.54
CA PRO A 87 -6.97 3.10 15.50
C PRO A 87 -7.77 3.81 14.41
N HIS A 88 -7.13 4.29 13.34
CA HIS A 88 -7.86 4.90 12.23
C HIS A 88 -8.88 3.90 11.63
N PRO A 89 -10.14 4.30 11.36
CA PRO A 89 -11.18 3.39 10.88
C PRO A 89 -10.83 2.73 9.54
N ASP A 90 -10.10 3.44 8.69
CA ASP A 90 -9.61 2.93 7.40
C ASP A 90 -8.24 2.24 7.46
N ALA A 91 -7.75 1.84 8.64
CA ALA A 91 -6.50 1.09 8.74
C ALA A 91 -6.64 -0.25 7.99
N GLY A 92 -5.70 -0.54 7.08
CA GLY A 92 -5.76 -1.72 6.21
C GLY A 92 -6.71 -1.61 5.01
N SER A 93 -7.40 -0.48 4.81
CA SER A 93 -8.26 -0.30 3.64
C SER A 93 -7.47 -0.33 2.34
N LEU A 94 -8.02 -1.02 1.33
CA LEU A 94 -7.49 -1.01 -0.04
C LEU A 94 -8.09 0.21 -0.78
N ILE A 95 -7.23 1.06 -1.34
CA ILE A 95 -7.66 2.28 -2.03
C ILE A 95 -7.29 2.23 -3.51
N VAL A 96 -8.11 2.88 -4.33
CA VAL A 96 -7.91 3.00 -5.77
C VAL A 96 -7.30 4.36 -6.13
N THR A 97 -6.35 4.37 -7.04
CA THR A 97 -5.86 5.57 -7.74
C THR A 97 -6.06 5.30 -9.23
N TYR A 98 -6.68 6.22 -9.96
CA TYR A 98 -7.09 5.99 -11.35
C TYR A 98 -6.93 7.25 -12.21
N VAL A 99 -6.84 7.06 -13.53
CA VAL A 99 -6.90 8.13 -14.53
C VAL A 99 -8.36 8.36 -14.93
N GLY A 100 -8.85 9.58 -14.68
CA GLY A 100 -10.22 10.02 -15.01
C GLY A 100 -10.30 10.87 -16.27
#